data_AF-A0A6I6N848-F1
#
_entry.id   AF-A0A6I6N848-F1
#
_cell.length_a   1.000
_cell.length_b   1.000
_cell.length_c   1.000
_cell.angle_alpha   90.00
_cell.angle_beta   90.00
_cell.angle_gamma   90.00
#
_symmetry.space_group_name_H-M   'P 1'
#
loop_
_entity.id
_entity.type
_entity.pdbx_description
1 polymer ?
#
loop_
_entity_poly.entity_id
_entity_poly.type
_entity_poly.pdbx_seq_one_letter_code
_entity_poly.pdbx_strand_id
1 'polypeptide(L)'
;MLSIDPSLGKDPQILLAYFRDEFSRSTARLDSEYKNSQYKQHAAAFNQSAAKIISSVKQTIDGAARSQNWTGAERLSALLMAHYTGCVSMIEGRNAIWPYEYMAFSRRMGELWQAFCQLAFEHPLGKLELIDPPAFQDIRSGLQRELAEYVASLDLDTPAKNELHGYYDKIWLLVDSGQIKMDLDLHFEQQGQKVVVDFKSGFGSNEKGNTNRLLLVATIYKTLVEDYRCLLLVRSPEDRNNHYFRTLRDSKVWEAYSGAEAYEKIGEFTGFGLRSWIDSHVDWLGHLNDETARLIQGSGMNGYTEW
;
A
#
# COMPACT_ATOMS: atom_id res chain seq x y z
N MET A 1 28.62 2.18 -13.13
CA MET A 1 27.59 1.28 -13.67
C MET A 1 27.27 0.30 -12.57
N LEU A 2 26.00 0.11 -12.22
CA LEU A 2 25.57 -0.74 -11.11
C LEU A 2 25.76 -2.23 -11.49
N SER A 3 26.51 -3.00 -10.69
CA SER A 3 26.56 -4.46 -10.85
C SER A 3 25.24 -5.06 -10.40
N ILE A 4 24.62 -5.91 -11.22
CA ILE A 4 23.34 -6.55 -10.91
C ILE A 4 23.57 -8.02 -10.59
N ASP A 5 23.69 -8.31 -9.29
CA ASP A 5 23.90 -9.64 -8.73
C ASP A 5 23.22 -9.76 -7.34
N PRO A 6 23.08 -10.97 -6.76
CA PRO A 6 22.37 -11.16 -5.48
C PRO A 6 22.94 -10.39 -4.29
N SER A 7 24.19 -9.91 -4.35
CA SER A 7 24.78 -9.11 -3.27
C SER A 7 24.08 -7.76 -3.06
N LEU A 8 23.35 -7.26 -4.08
CA LEU A 8 22.50 -6.08 -3.96
C LEU A 8 21.46 -6.21 -2.84
N GLY A 9 21.02 -7.44 -2.53
CA GLY A 9 20.08 -7.68 -1.44
C GLY A 9 20.70 -7.70 -0.04
N LYS A 10 22.00 -7.44 0.11
CA LYS A 10 22.74 -7.60 1.38
C LYS A 10 23.33 -6.30 1.92
N ASP A 11 23.77 -5.39 1.05
CA ASP A 11 24.41 -4.14 1.45
C ASP A 11 23.63 -2.93 0.92
N PRO A 12 22.99 -2.14 1.80
CA PRO A 12 22.25 -0.95 1.39
C PRO A 12 23.16 0.13 0.79
N GLN A 13 24.46 0.17 1.12
CA GLN A 13 25.36 1.26 0.72
C GLN A 13 25.54 1.34 -0.80
N ILE A 14 25.56 0.20 -1.49
CA ILE A 14 25.71 0.13 -2.94
C ILE A 14 24.55 0.87 -3.63
N LEU A 15 23.32 0.57 -3.23
CA LEU A 15 22.13 1.14 -3.84
C LEU A 15 21.84 2.57 -3.33
N LEU A 16 22.15 2.89 -2.07
CA LEU A 16 22.09 4.26 -1.56
C LEU A 16 23.00 5.19 -2.36
N ALA A 17 24.26 4.80 -2.58
CA ALA A 17 25.20 5.59 -3.37
C ALA A 17 24.70 5.79 -4.81
N TYR A 18 24.18 4.73 -5.43
CA TYR A 18 23.61 4.79 -6.77
C TYR A 18 22.40 5.73 -6.86
N PHE A 19 21.41 5.57 -5.98
CA PHE A 19 20.20 6.40 -6.02
C PHE A 19 20.48 7.86 -5.70
N ARG A 20 21.39 8.16 -4.75
CA ARG A 20 21.79 9.53 -4.46
C ARG A 20 22.44 10.23 -5.65
N ASP A 21 23.30 9.54 -6.39
CA ASP A 21 23.91 10.10 -7.61
C ASP A 21 22.85 10.33 -8.70
N GLU A 22 21.99 9.35 -8.98
CA GLU A 22 20.94 9.49 -9.99
C GLU A 22 19.90 10.56 -9.64
N PHE A 23 19.51 10.67 -8.36
CA PHE A 23 18.60 11.71 -7.90
C PHE A 23 19.25 13.08 -7.89
N SER A 24 20.52 13.20 -7.54
CA SER A 24 21.26 14.47 -7.67
C SER A 24 21.31 14.95 -9.11
N ARG A 25 21.54 14.04 -10.07
CA ARG A 25 21.47 14.35 -11.51
C ARG A 25 20.07 14.73 -11.95
N SER A 26 19.04 14.08 -11.43
CA SER A 26 17.65 14.42 -11.71
C SER A 26 17.31 15.82 -11.19
N THR A 27 17.69 16.15 -9.96
CA THR A 27 17.47 17.47 -9.35
C THR A 27 18.18 18.54 -10.16
N ALA A 28 19.46 18.35 -10.52
CA ALA A 28 20.21 19.32 -11.32
C ALA A 28 19.57 19.63 -12.68
N ARG A 29 18.89 18.65 -13.30
CA ARG A 29 18.10 18.89 -14.53
C ARG A 29 16.86 19.74 -14.24
N LEU A 30 16.11 19.38 -13.20
CA LEU A 30 14.87 20.06 -12.82
C LEU A 30 15.12 21.49 -12.29
N ASP A 31 16.26 21.77 -11.67
CA ASP A 31 16.65 23.12 -11.20
C ASP A 31 16.69 24.15 -12.35
N SER A 32 16.92 23.70 -13.59
CA SER A 32 16.87 24.57 -14.77
C SER A 32 15.44 24.90 -15.24
N GLU A 33 14.46 24.09 -14.83
CA GLU A 33 13.06 24.17 -15.27
C GLU A 33 12.17 24.91 -14.26
N TYR A 34 12.51 24.84 -12.96
CA TYR A 34 11.70 25.40 -11.89
C TYR A 34 12.42 26.54 -11.17
N LYS A 35 11.71 27.64 -10.95
CA LYS A 35 12.19 28.74 -10.08
C LYS A 35 12.01 28.37 -8.61
N ASN A 36 12.77 28.98 -7.70
CA ASN A 36 12.66 28.76 -6.26
C ASN A 36 11.22 28.94 -5.70
N SER A 37 10.41 29.82 -6.29
CA SER A 37 9.01 30.02 -5.88
C SER A 37 8.08 28.86 -6.26
N GLN A 38 8.52 27.93 -7.11
CA GLN A 38 7.77 26.78 -7.61
C GLN A 38 8.15 25.47 -6.90
N TYR A 39 8.64 25.55 -5.66
CA TYR A 39 9.12 24.40 -4.88
C TYR A 39 8.10 23.25 -4.77
N LYS A 40 6.79 23.53 -4.80
CA LYS A 40 5.74 22.49 -4.79
C LYS A 40 5.69 21.70 -6.10
N GLN A 41 5.71 22.40 -7.25
CA GLN A 41 5.76 21.73 -8.55
C GLN A 41 7.07 21.00 -8.73
N HIS A 42 8.18 21.60 -8.30
CA HIS A 42 9.50 20.99 -8.36
C HIS A 42 9.55 19.69 -7.53
N ALA A 43 9.12 19.72 -6.27
CA ALA A 43 9.08 18.53 -5.42
C ALA A 43 8.16 17.42 -5.99
N ALA A 44 7.06 17.79 -6.65
CA ALA A 44 6.18 16.82 -7.32
C ALA A 44 6.86 16.18 -8.55
N ALA A 45 7.53 16.98 -9.39
CA ALA A 45 8.29 16.50 -10.54
C ALA A 45 9.47 15.61 -10.12
N PHE A 46 10.19 16.00 -9.06
CA PHE A 46 11.24 15.18 -8.46
C PHE A 46 10.70 13.83 -7.99
N ASN A 47 9.63 13.79 -7.20
CA ASN A 47 9.03 12.54 -6.73
C ASN A 47 8.62 11.64 -7.90
N GLN A 48 8.06 12.21 -8.97
CA GLN A 48 7.69 11.44 -10.17
C GLN A 48 8.92 10.85 -10.87
N SER A 49 10.00 11.63 -10.99
CA SER A 49 11.27 11.16 -11.55
C SER A 49 11.90 10.06 -10.70
N ALA A 50 11.99 10.26 -9.38
CA ALA A 50 12.51 9.29 -8.43
C ALA A 50 11.73 7.97 -8.48
N ALA A 51 10.40 8.01 -8.49
CA ALA A 51 9.56 6.82 -8.61
C ALA A 51 9.84 6.04 -9.92
N LYS A 52 10.03 6.73 -11.04
CA LYS A 52 10.39 6.10 -12.33
C LYS A 52 11.76 5.44 -12.28
N ILE A 53 12.75 6.11 -11.70
CA ILE A 53 14.11 5.57 -11.56
C ILE A 53 14.11 4.32 -10.66
N ILE A 54 13.45 4.37 -9.50
CA ILE A 54 13.32 3.21 -8.60
C ILE A 54 12.64 2.04 -9.32
N SER A 55 11.55 2.31 -10.06
CA SER A 55 10.85 1.29 -10.84
C SER A 55 11.75 0.66 -11.92
N SER A 56 12.51 1.48 -12.65
CA SER A 56 13.46 1.01 -13.67
C SER A 56 14.57 0.12 -13.08
N VAL A 57 15.11 0.49 -11.91
CA VAL A 57 16.10 -0.33 -11.20
C VAL A 57 15.49 -1.66 -10.77
N LYS A 58 14.28 -1.65 -10.18
CA LYS A 58 13.57 -2.88 -9.81
C LYS A 58 13.34 -3.79 -11.03
N GLN A 59 12.89 -3.24 -12.16
CA GLN A 59 12.71 -4.00 -13.40
C GLN A 59 14.02 -4.60 -13.92
N THR A 60 15.12 -3.86 -13.82
CA THR A 60 16.46 -4.34 -14.21
C THR A 60 16.92 -5.49 -13.32
N ILE A 61 16.77 -5.36 -11.99
CA ILE A 61 17.04 -6.42 -11.01
C ILE A 61 16.16 -7.64 -11.31
N ASP A 62 14.87 -7.43 -11.59
CA ASP A 62 13.92 -8.51 -11.86
C ASP A 62 14.29 -9.31 -13.13
N GLY A 63 14.65 -8.60 -14.21
CA GLY A 63 15.11 -9.23 -15.45
C GLY A 63 16.43 -9.98 -15.27
N ALA A 64 17.38 -9.41 -14.53
CA ALA A 64 18.63 -10.08 -14.21
C ALA A 64 18.40 -11.34 -13.37
N ALA A 65 17.58 -11.25 -12.32
CA ALA A 65 17.25 -12.38 -11.45
C ALA A 65 16.64 -13.55 -12.23
N ARG A 66 15.74 -13.27 -13.19
CA ARG A 66 15.14 -14.31 -14.06
C ARG A 66 16.17 -14.91 -15.02
N SER A 67 17.00 -14.09 -15.67
CA SER A 67 17.98 -14.57 -16.65
C SER A 67 19.15 -15.33 -16.01
N GLN A 68 19.49 -15.01 -14.77
CA GLN A 68 20.57 -15.65 -14.01
C GLN A 68 20.07 -16.72 -13.01
N ASN A 69 18.77 -17.04 -13.03
CA ASN A 69 18.15 -18.05 -12.16
C ASN A 69 18.40 -17.84 -10.66
N TRP A 70 18.26 -16.61 -10.16
CA TRP A 70 18.32 -16.35 -8.72
C TRP A 70 17.17 -17.07 -8.00
N THR A 71 17.40 -17.44 -6.75
CA THR A 71 16.31 -17.94 -5.90
C THR A 71 15.27 -16.84 -5.66
N GLY A 72 14.03 -17.24 -5.35
CA GLY A 72 12.96 -16.28 -5.02
C GLY A 72 13.35 -15.36 -3.85
N ALA A 73 14.05 -15.90 -2.85
CA ALA A 73 14.52 -15.15 -1.69
C ALA A 73 15.59 -14.10 -2.07
N GLU A 74 16.57 -14.46 -2.91
CA GLU A 74 17.58 -13.53 -3.41
C GLU A 74 16.96 -12.40 -4.24
N ARG A 75 16.04 -12.76 -5.15
CA ARG A 75 15.31 -11.81 -5.98
C ARG A 75 14.51 -10.82 -5.12
N LEU A 76 13.68 -11.32 -4.20
CA LEU A 76 12.88 -10.47 -3.32
C LEU A 76 13.77 -9.60 -2.42
N SER A 77 14.85 -10.15 -1.84
CA SER A 77 15.81 -9.38 -1.03
C SER A 77 16.42 -8.21 -1.81
N ALA A 78 16.82 -8.41 -3.07
CA ALA A 78 17.36 -7.35 -3.91
C ALA A 78 16.32 -6.29 -4.28
N LEU A 79 15.07 -6.70 -4.53
CA LEU A 79 13.95 -5.78 -4.82
C LEU A 79 13.56 -4.95 -3.60
N LEU A 80 13.51 -5.57 -2.41
CA LEU A 80 13.29 -4.89 -1.14
C LEU A 80 14.40 -3.87 -0.86
N MET A 81 15.65 -4.25 -1.07
CA MET A 81 16.78 -3.33 -0.91
C MET A 81 16.65 -2.14 -1.85
N ALA A 82 16.44 -2.37 -3.15
CA ALA A 82 16.29 -1.30 -4.13
C ALA A 82 15.12 -0.36 -3.82
N HIS A 83 13.99 -0.91 -3.37
CA HIS A 83 12.87 -0.10 -2.94
C HIS A 83 13.21 0.74 -1.71
N TYR A 84 13.73 0.11 -0.66
CA TYR A 84 14.08 0.76 0.60
C TYR A 84 15.11 1.88 0.41
N THR A 85 16.24 1.61 -0.21
CA THR A 85 17.30 2.61 -0.43
C THR A 85 16.87 3.71 -1.39
N GLY A 86 16.03 3.36 -2.37
CA GLY A 86 15.37 4.33 -3.24
C GLY A 86 14.44 5.26 -2.46
N CYS A 87 13.66 4.72 -1.53
CA CYS A 87 12.80 5.51 -0.64
C CYS A 87 13.61 6.45 0.27
N VAL A 88 14.67 5.95 0.90
CA VAL A 88 15.60 6.77 1.72
C VAL A 88 16.13 7.96 0.91
N SER A 89 16.70 7.68 -0.26
CA SER A 89 17.29 8.71 -1.13
C SER A 89 16.24 9.67 -1.68
N MET A 90 15.01 9.21 -1.92
CA MET A 90 13.90 10.05 -2.38
C MET A 90 13.43 11.00 -1.28
N ILE A 91 13.37 10.54 -0.02
CA ILE A 91 13.06 11.39 1.13
C ILE A 91 14.09 12.51 1.25
N GLU A 92 15.37 12.20 1.13
CA GLU A 92 16.46 13.20 1.15
C GLU A 92 16.31 14.24 0.03
N GLY A 93 16.17 13.77 -1.22
CA GLY A 93 16.09 14.66 -2.37
C GLY A 93 14.85 15.54 -2.35
N ARG A 94 13.68 15.00 -1.97
CA ARG A 94 12.46 15.80 -1.79
C ARG A 94 12.68 16.82 -0.67
N ASN A 95 13.23 16.41 0.47
CA ASN A 95 13.42 17.27 1.62
C ASN A 95 14.30 18.49 1.31
N ALA A 96 15.34 18.31 0.50
CA ALA A 96 16.21 19.39 0.05
C ALA A 96 15.48 20.44 -0.82
N ILE A 97 14.50 20.00 -1.63
CA ILE A 97 13.69 20.90 -2.48
C ILE A 97 12.59 21.59 -1.67
N TRP A 98 11.89 20.80 -0.85
CA TRP A 98 10.82 21.25 0.00
C TRP A 98 10.87 20.44 1.30
N PRO A 99 11.21 21.05 2.44
CA PRO A 99 11.29 20.33 3.71
C PRO A 99 9.97 19.69 4.11
N TYR A 100 10.05 18.55 4.78
CA TYR A 100 8.85 17.85 5.25
C TYR A 100 8.27 18.49 6.51
N GLU A 101 6.98 18.84 6.46
CA GLU A 101 6.15 18.97 7.65
C GLU A 101 5.58 17.62 8.12
N TYR A 102 5.23 17.55 9.41
CA TYR A 102 4.72 16.35 10.09
C TYR A 102 3.66 15.57 9.27
N MET A 103 2.64 16.26 8.76
CA MET A 103 1.54 15.62 8.04
C MET A 103 1.94 15.09 6.65
N ALA A 104 2.85 15.79 5.97
CA ALA A 104 3.36 15.35 4.69
C ALA A 104 4.30 14.14 4.85
N PHE A 105 5.12 14.16 5.90
CA PHE A 105 6.03 13.06 6.23
C PHE A 105 5.28 11.80 6.65
N SER A 106 4.34 11.91 7.58
CA SER A 106 3.57 10.76 8.09
C SER A 106 2.81 10.03 6.99
N ARG A 107 2.15 10.78 6.10
CA ARG A 107 1.47 10.24 4.92
C ARG A 107 2.45 9.54 3.99
N ARG A 108 3.57 10.21 3.67
CA ARG A 108 4.59 9.65 2.77
C ARG A 108 5.18 8.36 3.32
N MET A 109 5.54 8.31 4.59
CA MET A 109 6.07 7.11 5.22
C MET A 109 5.07 5.95 5.21
N GLY A 110 3.76 6.24 5.34
CA GLY A 110 2.72 5.23 5.20
C GLY A 110 2.61 4.66 3.79
N GLU A 111 2.64 5.52 2.76
CA GLU A 111 2.65 5.09 1.36
C GLU A 111 3.86 4.22 1.02
N LEU A 112 5.05 4.62 1.50
CA LEU A 112 6.29 3.90 1.25
C LEU A 112 6.31 2.55 1.97
N TRP A 113 5.82 2.51 3.21
CA TRP A 113 5.72 1.26 3.96
C TRP A 113 4.75 0.28 3.29
N GLN A 114 3.59 0.75 2.84
CA GLN A 114 2.63 -0.09 2.11
C GLN A 114 3.25 -0.68 0.85
N ALA A 115 3.87 0.16 0.01
CA ALA A 115 4.52 -0.29 -1.23
C ALA A 115 5.66 -1.28 -0.95
N PHE A 116 6.40 -1.09 0.14
CA PHE A 116 7.44 -2.01 0.57
C PHE A 116 6.88 -3.39 0.96
N CYS A 117 5.80 -3.42 1.76
CA CYS A 117 5.14 -4.67 2.15
C CYS A 117 4.52 -5.41 0.95
N GLN A 118 3.94 -4.68 -0.01
CA GLN A 118 3.33 -5.26 -1.21
C GLN A 118 4.33 -6.05 -2.06
N LEU A 119 5.62 -5.71 -2.05
CA LEU A 119 6.66 -6.46 -2.78
C LEU A 119 6.71 -7.94 -2.39
N ALA A 120 6.42 -8.28 -1.12
CA ALA A 120 6.39 -9.67 -0.68
C ALA A 120 5.22 -10.46 -1.30
N PHE A 121 4.10 -9.79 -1.61
CA PHE A 121 2.95 -10.38 -2.29
C PHE A 121 3.10 -10.40 -3.82
N GLU A 122 3.84 -9.44 -4.38
CA GLU A 122 4.20 -9.43 -5.80
C GLU A 122 5.24 -10.49 -6.15
N HIS A 123 6.09 -10.85 -5.19
CA HIS A 123 7.16 -11.84 -5.34
C HIS A 123 7.13 -12.90 -4.22
N PRO A 124 6.02 -13.64 -4.05
CA PRO A 124 5.88 -14.61 -2.98
C PRO A 124 6.83 -15.79 -3.19
N LEU A 125 7.32 -16.37 -2.10
CA LEU A 125 8.06 -17.63 -2.12
C LEU A 125 7.11 -18.84 -2.18
N GLY A 126 5.88 -18.67 -1.69
CA GLY A 126 4.80 -19.66 -1.75
C GLY A 126 3.88 -19.49 -2.97
N LYS A 127 2.86 -20.36 -3.06
CA LYS A 127 1.79 -20.23 -4.06
C LYS A 127 0.82 -19.14 -3.63
N LEU A 128 0.80 -18.03 -4.36
CA LEU A 128 -0.13 -16.93 -4.19
C LEU A 128 -0.30 -16.26 -5.56
N GLU A 129 -1.54 -15.97 -5.94
CA GLU A 129 -1.86 -15.32 -7.20
C GLU A 129 -2.54 -13.98 -6.94
N LEU A 130 -1.99 -12.90 -7.49
CA LEU A 130 -2.65 -11.59 -7.44
C LEU A 130 -3.86 -11.62 -8.37
N ILE A 131 -5.00 -11.11 -7.89
CA ILE A 131 -6.25 -11.07 -8.65
C ILE A 131 -6.78 -9.64 -8.74
N ASP A 132 -7.53 -9.34 -9.80
CA ASP A 132 -8.25 -8.07 -9.87
C ASP A 132 -9.55 -8.16 -9.05
N PRO A 133 -9.88 -7.15 -8.23
CA PRO A 133 -11.14 -7.13 -7.53
C PRO A 133 -12.32 -6.86 -8.48
N PRO A 134 -13.53 -7.31 -8.10
CA PRO A 134 -14.74 -6.94 -8.85
C PRO A 134 -14.96 -5.43 -8.77
N ALA A 135 -15.41 -4.82 -9.88
CA ALA A 135 -15.84 -3.43 -9.82
C ALA A 135 -17.14 -3.34 -9.00
N PHE A 136 -17.30 -2.25 -8.24
CA PHE A 136 -18.53 -2.05 -7.46
C PHE A 136 -19.79 -2.00 -8.36
N GLN A 137 -19.64 -1.48 -9.59
CA GLN A 137 -20.66 -1.50 -10.64
C GLN A 137 -21.12 -2.94 -10.95
N ASP A 138 -20.18 -3.88 -11.07
CA ASP A 138 -20.48 -5.28 -11.40
C ASP A 138 -21.24 -5.96 -10.25
N ILE A 139 -20.82 -5.72 -9.01
CA ILE A 139 -21.53 -6.19 -7.80
C ILE A 139 -22.98 -5.67 -7.81
N ARG A 140 -23.16 -4.37 -8.06
CA ARG A 140 -24.48 -3.74 -8.13
C ARG A 140 -25.35 -4.35 -9.21
N SER A 141 -24.84 -4.46 -10.44
CA SER A 141 -25.59 -5.05 -11.55
C SER A 141 -25.94 -6.51 -11.30
N GLY A 142 -25.07 -7.25 -10.61
CA GLY A 142 -25.35 -8.60 -10.10
C GLY A 142 -26.58 -8.63 -9.20
N LEU A 143 -26.57 -7.82 -8.13
CA LEU A 143 -27.68 -7.75 -7.16
C LEU A 143 -28.98 -7.22 -7.78
N GLN A 144 -28.89 -6.28 -8.72
CA GLN A 144 -30.06 -5.77 -9.45
C GLN A 144 -30.74 -6.87 -10.27
N ARG A 145 -29.94 -7.70 -10.94
CA ARG A 145 -30.44 -8.84 -11.71
C ARG A 145 -31.03 -9.92 -10.80
N GLU A 146 -30.34 -10.29 -9.73
CA GLU A 146 -30.84 -11.29 -8.75
C GLU A 146 -32.18 -10.87 -8.16
N LEU A 147 -32.31 -9.59 -7.75
CA LEU A 147 -33.60 -9.08 -7.28
C LEU A 147 -34.66 -9.11 -8.36
N ALA A 148 -34.33 -8.72 -9.60
CA ALA A 148 -35.29 -8.74 -10.70
C ALA A 148 -35.80 -10.16 -10.99
N GLU A 149 -34.92 -11.15 -10.96
CA GLU A 149 -35.28 -12.57 -11.09
C GLU A 149 -36.18 -13.02 -9.93
N TYR A 150 -35.84 -12.63 -8.69
CA TYR A 150 -36.67 -12.92 -7.51
C TYR A 150 -38.06 -12.27 -7.60
N VAL A 151 -38.15 -10.97 -7.89
CA VAL A 151 -39.43 -10.25 -8.05
C VAL A 151 -40.26 -10.83 -9.19
N ALA A 152 -39.62 -11.24 -10.29
CA ALA A 152 -40.30 -11.91 -11.40
C ALA A 152 -40.95 -13.22 -10.96
N SER A 153 -40.31 -13.97 -10.06
CA SER A 153 -40.81 -15.26 -9.53
C SER A 153 -41.99 -15.12 -8.56
N LEU A 154 -42.24 -13.94 -8.00
CA LEU A 154 -43.35 -13.71 -7.07
C LEU A 154 -44.70 -13.73 -7.80
N ASP A 155 -45.71 -14.34 -7.16
CA ASP A 155 -47.10 -14.30 -7.62
C ASP A 155 -47.76 -12.95 -7.24
N LEU A 156 -47.33 -11.91 -7.94
CA LEU A 156 -47.78 -10.52 -7.78
C LEU A 156 -48.19 -9.96 -9.14
N ASP A 157 -49.10 -8.99 -9.11
CA ASP A 157 -49.47 -8.25 -10.31
C ASP A 157 -48.33 -7.31 -10.77
N THR A 158 -48.38 -6.92 -12.05
CA THR A 158 -47.37 -6.05 -12.64
C THR A 158 -47.21 -4.71 -11.91
N PRO A 159 -48.28 -4.02 -11.48
CA PRO A 159 -48.17 -2.81 -10.68
C PRO A 159 -47.36 -2.99 -9.38
N ALA A 160 -47.63 -4.05 -8.60
CA ALA A 160 -46.89 -4.31 -7.36
C ALA A 160 -45.41 -4.65 -7.63
N LYS A 161 -45.12 -5.41 -8.69
CA LYS A 161 -43.73 -5.69 -9.11
C LYS A 161 -42.98 -4.40 -9.47
N ASN A 162 -43.61 -3.50 -10.22
CA ASN A 162 -43.03 -2.21 -10.59
C ASN A 162 -42.78 -1.31 -9.37
N GLU A 163 -43.69 -1.35 -8.39
CA GLU A 163 -43.52 -0.61 -7.13
C GLU A 163 -42.32 -1.12 -6.33
N LEU A 164 -42.14 -2.45 -6.24
CA LEU A 164 -40.97 -3.07 -5.59
C LEU A 164 -39.65 -2.65 -6.25
N HIS A 165 -39.59 -2.67 -7.58
CA HIS A 165 -38.43 -2.16 -8.32
C HIS A 165 -38.17 -0.68 -8.00
N GLY A 166 -39.23 0.14 -7.98
CA GLY A 166 -39.11 1.56 -7.65
C GLY A 166 -38.60 1.84 -6.23
N TYR A 167 -38.96 1.02 -5.23
CA TYR A 167 -38.39 1.13 -3.88
C TYR A 167 -36.92 0.74 -3.84
N TYR A 168 -36.53 -0.29 -4.58
CA TYR A 168 -35.15 -0.73 -4.66
C TYR A 168 -34.25 0.31 -5.34
N ASP A 169 -34.71 0.93 -6.43
CA ASP A 169 -33.96 1.99 -7.11
C ASP A 169 -33.74 3.21 -6.20
N LYS A 170 -34.71 3.53 -5.33
CA LYS A 170 -34.54 4.58 -4.30
C LYS A 170 -33.46 4.22 -3.29
N ILE A 171 -33.33 2.95 -2.90
CA ILE A 171 -32.26 2.49 -2.00
C ILE A 171 -30.90 2.68 -2.68
N TRP A 172 -30.76 2.29 -3.95
CA TRP A 172 -29.50 2.46 -4.68
C TRP A 172 -29.11 3.92 -4.90
N LEU A 173 -30.07 4.82 -5.10
CA LEU A 173 -29.80 6.25 -5.18
C LEU A 173 -29.10 6.78 -3.91
N LEU A 174 -29.43 6.21 -2.74
CA LEU A 174 -28.79 6.56 -1.47
C LEU A 174 -27.38 5.98 -1.36
N VAL A 175 -27.18 4.74 -1.81
CA VAL A 175 -25.88 4.04 -1.78
C VAL A 175 -24.88 4.67 -2.76
N ASP A 176 -25.33 5.08 -3.94
CA ASP A 176 -24.50 5.70 -5.00
C ASP A 176 -23.91 7.08 -4.62
N SER A 177 -24.39 7.69 -3.53
CA SER A 177 -23.91 9.00 -3.08
C SER A 177 -22.49 8.96 -2.49
N GLY A 178 -21.98 7.77 -2.13
CA GLY A 178 -20.59 7.53 -1.77
C GLY A 178 -19.86 6.87 -2.92
N GLN A 179 -18.85 7.52 -3.52
CA GLN A 179 -18.01 6.89 -4.53
C GLN A 179 -17.17 5.75 -3.92
N ILE A 180 -17.71 4.54 -3.88
CA ILE A 180 -17.03 3.35 -3.34
C ILE A 180 -16.04 2.84 -4.38
N LYS A 181 -14.76 2.81 -4.00
CA LYS A 181 -13.66 2.26 -4.80
C LYS A 181 -13.16 0.99 -4.14
N MET A 182 -13.30 -0.12 -4.86
CA MET A 182 -12.97 -1.49 -4.40
C MET A 182 -11.55 -1.92 -4.86
N ASP A 183 -10.96 -1.15 -5.77
CA ASP A 183 -9.74 -1.43 -6.55
C ASP A 183 -8.45 -0.83 -5.97
N LEU A 184 -8.54 -0.16 -4.81
CA LEU A 184 -7.38 0.50 -4.20
C LEU A 184 -6.53 -0.42 -3.33
N ASP A 185 -7.08 -1.57 -2.95
CA ASP A 185 -6.49 -2.51 -2.00
C ASP A 185 -5.74 -3.63 -2.73
N LEU A 186 -4.86 -4.35 -2.03
CA LEU A 186 -4.19 -5.52 -2.58
C LEU A 186 -5.16 -6.70 -2.56
N HIS A 187 -5.26 -7.44 -3.66
CA HIS A 187 -6.11 -8.63 -3.78
C HIS A 187 -5.30 -9.84 -4.22
N PHE A 188 -5.52 -10.97 -3.57
CA PHE A 188 -4.91 -12.23 -3.99
C PHE A 188 -5.81 -13.43 -3.70
N GLU A 189 -5.50 -14.54 -4.38
CA GLU A 189 -6.07 -15.84 -4.11
C GLU A 189 -4.97 -16.79 -3.62
N GLN A 190 -5.27 -17.53 -2.55
CA GLN A 190 -4.41 -18.59 -2.04
C GLN A 190 -5.26 -19.75 -1.56
N GLN A 191 -4.97 -20.95 -2.07
CA GLN A 191 -5.69 -22.19 -1.73
C GLN A 191 -7.23 -22.09 -1.97
N GLY A 192 -7.65 -21.38 -3.01
CA GLY A 192 -9.07 -21.20 -3.35
C GLY A 192 -9.79 -20.10 -2.56
N GLN A 193 -9.10 -19.44 -1.63
CA GLN A 193 -9.64 -18.34 -0.83
C GLN A 193 -9.18 -17.00 -1.38
N LYS A 194 -10.13 -16.10 -1.66
CA LYS A 194 -9.85 -14.71 -2.03
C LYS A 194 -9.63 -13.86 -0.79
N VAL A 195 -8.63 -12.99 -0.84
CA VAL A 195 -8.24 -12.12 0.26
C VAL A 195 -8.04 -10.71 -0.25
N VAL A 196 -8.65 -9.74 0.44
CA VAL A 196 -8.35 -8.31 0.29
C VAL A 196 -7.50 -7.84 1.46
N VAL A 197 -6.46 -7.06 1.19
CA VAL A 197 -5.57 -6.49 2.21
C VAL A 197 -5.57 -4.97 2.12
N ASP A 198 -6.03 -4.31 3.20
CA ASP A 198 -5.83 -2.88 3.41
C ASP A 198 -4.64 -2.67 4.35
N PHE A 199 -3.73 -1.79 3.95
CA PHE A 199 -2.52 -1.45 4.71
C PHE A 199 -2.69 -0.09 5.39
N LYS A 200 -2.31 -0.01 6.66
CA LYS A 200 -2.28 1.25 7.42
C LYS A 200 -0.97 1.43 8.17
N SER A 201 -0.39 2.62 8.06
CA SER A 201 0.76 2.98 8.90
C SER A 201 0.41 3.06 10.39
N GLY A 202 -0.82 3.47 10.72
CA GLY A 202 -1.33 3.53 12.09
C GLY A 202 -2.62 4.32 12.18
N PHE A 203 -3.27 4.30 13.35
CA PHE A 203 -4.53 5.01 13.59
C PHE A 203 -4.34 6.20 14.54
N GLY A 204 -4.35 7.41 13.98
CA GLY A 204 -4.26 8.68 14.70
C GLY A 204 -5.61 9.34 15.01
N SER A 205 -5.58 10.52 15.63
CA SER A 205 -6.77 11.23 16.15
C SER A 205 -7.82 11.63 15.10
N ASN A 206 -7.51 11.59 13.81
CA ASN A 206 -8.39 12.02 12.72
C ASN A 206 -8.72 10.89 11.71
N GLU A 207 -9.17 9.74 12.21
CA GLU A 207 -9.44 8.54 11.38
C GLU A 207 -10.92 8.17 11.25
N LYS A 208 -11.86 8.98 11.77
CA LYS A 208 -13.30 8.65 11.76
C LYS A 208 -13.83 8.33 10.35
N GLY A 209 -13.56 9.22 9.39
CA GLY A 209 -14.02 9.04 8.01
C GLY A 209 -13.43 7.81 7.34
N ASN A 210 -12.13 7.59 7.50
CA ASN A 210 -11.45 6.41 6.97
C ASN A 210 -11.93 5.12 7.63
N THR A 211 -12.19 5.13 8.94
CA THR A 211 -12.74 3.98 9.69
C THR A 211 -14.11 3.58 9.16
N ASN A 212 -15.00 4.54 8.95
CA ASN A 212 -16.33 4.28 8.39
C ASN A 212 -16.23 3.71 6.96
N ARG A 213 -15.31 4.23 6.14
CA ARG A 213 -15.03 3.69 4.80
C ARG A 213 -14.57 2.23 4.87
N LEU A 214 -13.62 1.92 5.76
CA LEU A 214 -13.09 0.57 5.93
C LEU A 214 -14.17 -0.42 6.39
N LEU A 215 -15.05 -0.01 7.31
CA LEU A 215 -16.18 -0.84 7.74
C LEU A 215 -17.13 -1.13 6.57
N LEU A 216 -17.46 -0.12 5.77
CA LEU A 216 -18.35 -0.26 4.61
C LEU A 216 -17.76 -1.22 3.55
N VAL A 217 -16.49 -1.02 3.18
CA VAL A 217 -15.81 -1.85 2.16
C VAL A 217 -15.76 -3.32 2.60
N ALA A 218 -15.34 -3.61 3.83
CA ALA A 218 -15.31 -5.00 4.30
C ALA A 218 -16.71 -5.61 4.43
N THR A 219 -17.73 -4.82 4.77
CA THR A 219 -19.11 -5.31 4.82
C THR A 219 -19.60 -5.71 3.43
N ILE A 220 -19.25 -4.94 2.39
CA ILE A 220 -19.57 -5.29 0.99
C ILE A 220 -18.89 -6.61 0.63
N TYR A 221 -17.60 -6.75 0.89
CA TYR A 221 -16.89 -8.00 0.60
C TYR A 221 -17.46 -9.21 1.34
N LYS A 222 -17.82 -9.07 2.62
CA LYS A 222 -18.38 -10.19 3.39
C LYS A 222 -19.83 -10.55 3.05
N THR A 223 -20.61 -9.59 2.54
CA THR A 223 -22.06 -9.77 2.37
C THR A 223 -22.46 -9.97 0.92
N LEU A 224 -21.77 -9.31 0.00
CA LEU A 224 -22.18 -9.18 -1.40
C LEU A 224 -21.21 -9.83 -2.38
N VAL A 225 -20.02 -10.24 -1.93
CA VAL A 225 -19.01 -10.89 -2.76
C VAL A 225 -18.73 -12.27 -2.17
N GLU A 226 -18.72 -13.29 -3.01
CA GLU A 226 -18.51 -14.67 -2.54
C GLU A 226 -17.11 -14.84 -1.92
N ASP A 227 -17.11 -15.28 -0.66
CA ASP A 227 -15.98 -15.83 0.09
C ASP A 227 -14.69 -14.98 0.05
N TYR A 228 -14.82 -13.68 0.33
CA TYR A 228 -13.67 -12.82 0.59
C TYR A 228 -13.30 -12.79 2.08
N ARG A 229 -12.02 -13.00 2.38
CA ARG A 229 -11.42 -12.62 3.66
C ARG A 229 -10.88 -11.21 3.57
N CYS A 230 -11.19 -10.40 4.57
CA CYS A 230 -10.73 -9.02 4.66
C CYS A 230 -9.63 -8.92 5.71
N LEU A 231 -8.41 -8.60 5.30
CA LEU A 231 -7.23 -8.47 6.15
C LEU A 231 -6.82 -7.00 6.31
N LEU A 232 -6.66 -6.55 7.56
CA LEU A 232 -6.18 -5.20 7.86
C LEU A 232 -4.79 -5.31 8.51
N LEU A 233 -3.75 -4.85 7.81
CA LEU A 233 -2.37 -4.89 8.28
C LEU A 233 -1.89 -3.51 8.71
N VAL A 234 -1.58 -3.37 9.99
CA VAL A 234 -1.21 -2.08 10.60
C VAL A 234 0.24 -2.08 11.06
N ARG A 235 1.04 -1.12 10.60
CA ARG A 235 2.45 -1.01 10.99
C ARG A 235 2.63 -0.67 12.46
N SER A 236 1.98 0.40 12.94
CA SER A 236 2.14 0.85 14.32
C SER A 236 1.68 -0.24 15.30
N PRO A 237 2.39 -0.43 16.43
CA PRO A 237 1.99 -1.38 17.46
C PRO A 237 0.66 -1.00 18.11
N GLU A 238 -0.01 -1.97 18.72
CA GLU A 238 -1.37 -1.82 19.25
C GLU A 238 -1.50 -0.67 20.26
N ASP A 239 -0.51 -0.50 21.14
CA ASP A 239 -0.47 0.55 22.17
C ASP A 239 -0.40 1.98 21.60
N ARG A 240 0.04 2.12 20.35
CA ARG A 240 0.09 3.40 19.62
C ARG A 240 -1.12 3.62 18.71
N ASN A 241 -1.96 2.60 18.52
CA ASN A 241 -3.21 2.73 17.77
C ASN A 241 -4.35 3.16 18.70
N ASN A 242 -5.20 4.07 18.22
CA ASN A 242 -6.31 4.54 19.03
C ASN A 242 -7.57 3.64 18.90
N HIS A 243 -8.69 4.12 19.45
CA HIS A 243 -9.97 3.40 19.47
C HIS A 243 -10.50 3.01 18.08
N TYR A 244 -10.12 3.70 16.99
CA TYR A 244 -10.58 3.37 15.64
C TYR A 244 -10.08 2.01 15.17
N PHE A 245 -8.82 1.67 15.46
CA PHE A 245 -8.28 0.34 15.15
C PHE A 245 -9.04 -0.76 15.90
N ARG A 246 -9.28 -0.55 17.21
CA ARG A 246 -10.05 -1.49 18.04
C ARG A 246 -11.45 -1.71 17.48
N THR A 247 -12.13 -0.65 17.06
CA THR A 247 -13.45 -0.77 16.40
C THR A 247 -13.38 -1.65 15.14
N LEU A 248 -12.36 -1.50 14.29
CA LEU A 248 -12.22 -2.31 13.08
C LEU A 248 -11.92 -3.77 13.42
N ARG A 249 -11.02 -4.04 14.36
CA ARG A 249 -10.71 -5.39 14.82
C ARG A 249 -11.93 -6.07 15.43
N ASP A 250 -12.62 -5.38 16.33
CA ASP A 250 -13.73 -5.94 17.11
C ASP A 250 -15.03 -6.05 16.27
N SER A 251 -15.09 -5.37 15.11
CA SER A 251 -16.23 -5.44 14.17
C SER A 251 -16.43 -6.82 13.54
N LYS A 252 -15.42 -7.69 13.58
CA LYS A 252 -15.38 -9.00 12.91
C LYS A 252 -15.49 -8.94 11.39
N VAL A 253 -15.57 -7.77 10.75
CA VAL A 253 -15.53 -7.66 9.29
C VAL A 253 -14.10 -7.64 8.75
N TRP A 254 -13.13 -7.24 9.57
CA TRP A 254 -11.70 -7.33 9.29
C TRP A 254 -11.00 -8.33 10.22
N GLU A 255 -10.08 -9.11 9.67
CA GLU A 255 -9.01 -9.77 10.41
C GLU A 255 -7.87 -8.75 10.54
N ALA A 256 -7.77 -8.11 11.71
CA ALA A 256 -6.87 -6.97 11.90
C ALA A 256 -5.66 -7.33 12.75
N TYR A 257 -4.46 -7.03 12.24
CA TYR A 257 -3.18 -7.32 12.87
C TYR A 257 -2.31 -6.08 12.91
N SER A 258 -1.52 -5.91 13.98
CA SER A 258 -0.71 -4.71 14.17
C SER A 258 0.73 -5.00 14.62
N GLY A 259 1.66 -4.11 14.30
CA GLY A 259 3.05 -4.25 14.71
C GLY A 259 3.68 -5.55 14.19
N ALA A 260 4.28 -6.33 15.10
CA ALA A 260 4.93 -7.60 14.78
C ALA A 260 3.96 -8.59 14.10
N GLU A 261 2.71 -8.68 14.59
CA GLU A 261 1.71 -9.60 14.05
C GLU A 261 1.39 -9.31 12.58
N ALA A 262 1.43 -8.04 12.17
CA ALA A 262 1.20 -7.67 10.78
C ALA A 262 2.29 -8.26 9.87
N TYR A 263 3.55 -8.22 10.30
CA TYR A 263 4.67 -8.82 9.56
C TYR A 263 4.66 -10.35 9.59
N GLU A 264 4.25 -10.94 10.71
CA GLU A 264 4.05 -12.40 10.81
C GLU A 264 3.01 -12.86 9.79
N LYS A 265 1.88 -12.16 9.68
CA LYS A 265 0.85 -12.46 8.68
C LYS A 265 1.35 -12.33 7.25
N ILE A 266 2.15 -11.31 6.94
CA ILE A 266 2.81 -11.21 5.63
C ILE A 266 3.67 -12.45 5.38
N GLY A 267 4.44 -12.90 6.37
CA GLY A 267 5.26 -14.11 6.28
C GLY A 267 4.44 -15.39 6.07
N GLU A 268 3.30 -15.54 6.74
CA GLU A 268 2.39 -16.68 6.57
C GLU A 268 1.88 -16.79 5.12
N PHE A 269 1.45 -15.68 4.51
CA PHE A 269 0.92 -15.68 3.15
C PHE A 269 2.00 -15.81 2.07
N THR A 270 3.12 -15.09 2.24
CA THR A 270 4.14 -14.92 1.21
C THR A 270 5.28 -15.94 1.32
N GLY A 271 5.46 -16.55 2.49
CA GLY A 271 6.60 -17.39 2.82
C GLY A 271 7.90 -16.62 3.09
N PHE A 272 7.87 -15.29 3.13
CA PHE A 272 9.04 -14.45 3.33
C PHE A 272 9.04 -13.75 4.70
N GLY A 273 10.13 -13.91 5.47
CA GLY A 273 10.30 -13.25 6.76
C GLY A 273 10.62 -11.76 6.62
N LEU A 274 9.59 -10.93 6.41
CA LEU A 274 9.79 -9.50 6.18
C LEU A 274 10.35 -8.78 7.42
N ARG A 275 9.91 -9.15 8.63
CA ARG A 275 10.41 -8.56 9.88
C ARG A 275 11.91 -8.81 10.07
N SER A 276 12.35 -10.05 9.93
CA SER A 276 13.77 -10.38 10.08
C SER A 276 14.64 -9.73 9.01
N TRP A 277 14.10 -9.57 7.80
CA TRP A 277 14.77 -8.80 6.75
C TRP A 277 14.92 -7.33 7.14
N ILE A 278 13.86 -6.68 7.63
CA ILE A 278 13.91 -5.29 8.11
C ILE A 278 14.95 -5.15 9.23
N ASP A 279 14.90 -6.02 10.24
CA ASP A 279 15.82 -5.99 11.39
C ASP A 279 17.30 -6.05 10.99
N SER A 280 17.60 -6.69 9.85
CA SER A 280 18.96 -6.90 9.37
C SER A 280 19.47 -5.81 8.43
N HIS A 281 18.58 -5.04 7.78
CA HIS A 281 18.95 -4.16 6.65
C HIS A 281 18.42 -2.73 6.76
N VAL A 282 17.42 -2.48 7.59
CA VAL A 282 16.74 -1.17 7.66
C VAL A 282 17.22 -0.40 8.88
N ASP A 283 17.93 0.70 8.62
CA ASP A 283 18.24 1.74 9.59
C ASP A 283 17.91 3.09 8.97
N TRP A 284 16.65 3.52 9.06
CA TRP A 284 16.21 4.77 8.43
C TRP A 284 17.04 5.98 8.85
N LEU A 285 17.28 6.17 10.15
CA LEU A 285 18.00 7.36 10.62
C LEU A 285 19.49 7.29 10.31
N GLY A 286 20.11 6.11 10.39
CA GLY A 286 21.52 5.92 10.03
C GLY A 286 21.78 5.90 8.51
N HIS A 287 20.78 5.57 7.70
CA HIS A 287 20.91 5.59 6.24
C HIS A 287 20.51 6.92 5.61
N LEU A 288 19.80 7.80 6.32
CA LEU A 288 19.54 9.16 5.86
C LEU A 288 20.78 10.05 5.97
N ASN A 289 20.82 11.12 5.18
CA ASN A 289 21.80 12.17 5.34
C ASN A 289 21.56 12.99 6.62
N ASP A 290 22.62 13.60 7.15
CA ASP A 290 22.60 14.29 8.44
C ASP A 290 21.58 15.43 8.52
N GLU A 291 21.33 16.11 7.41
CA GLU A 291 20.35 17.21 7.37
C GLU A 291 18.92 16.68 7.57
N THR A 292 18.55 15.65 6.80
CA THR A 292 17.21 15.07 6.83
C THR A 292 16.97 14.31 8.13
N ALA A 293 17.96 13.57 8.62
CA ALA A 293 17.90 12.88 9.91
C ALA A 293 17.66 13.87 11.07
N ARG A 294 18.41 14.98 11.10
CA ARG A 294 18.23 16.02 12.13
C ARG A 294 16.86 16.69 12.07
N LEU A 295 16.33 16.95 10.87
CA LEU A 295 14.97 17.49 10.71
C LEU A 295 13.92 16.55 11.31
N ILE A 296 14.01 15.25 10.99
CA ILE A 296 13.07 14.22 11.48
C ILE A 296 13.11 14.12 13.00
N GLN A 297 14.33 14.07 13.56
CA GLN A 297 14.54 14.01 15.00
C GLN A 297 14.04 15.27 15.72
N GLY A 298 14.44 16.45 15.23
CA GLY A 298 14.07 17.74 15.83
C GLY A 298 12.57 18.05 15.76
N SER A 299 11.86 17.45 14.81
CA SER A 299 10.41 17.65 14.62
C SER A 299 9.55 16.54 15.23
N GLY A 300 10.14 15.61 15.98
CA GLY A 300 9.42 14.52 16.65
C GLY A 300 8.79 13.50 15.68
N MET A 301 9.37 13.33 14.48
CA MET A 301 8.83 12.46 13.43
C MET A 301 9.40 11.02 13.44
N ASN A 302 10.27 10.69 14.40
CA ASN A 302 10.98 9.40 14.50
C ASN A 302 10.05 8.18 14.52
N GLY A 303 8.85 8.29 15.11
CA GLY A 303 7.91 7.16 15.15
C GLY A 303 7.42 6.73 13.75
N TYR A 304 7.60 7.55 12.72
CA TYR A 304 7.29 7.17 11.33
C TYR A 304 8.43 6.45 10.62
N THR A 305 9.63 6.42 11.18
CA THR A 305 10.78 5.67 10.64
C THR A 305 10.96 4.29 11.28
N GLU A 306 10.15 3.96 12.29
CA GLU A 306 10.10 2.63 12.90
C GLU A 306 9.31 1.68 12.00
N TRP A 307 10.03 0.88 11.21
CA TRP A 307 9.48 -0.20 10.40
C TRP A 307 9.68 -1.52 11.13
#